data_AF-A0A2C0ZGQ6-F1
#
_entry.id   AF-A0A2C0ZGQ6-F1
#
_cell.length_a   1.000
_cell.length_b   1.000
_cell.length_c   1.000
_cell.angle_alpha   90.00
_cell.angle_beta   90.00
_cell.angle_gamma   90.00
#
_symmetry.space_group_name_H-M   'P 1'
#
loop_
_entity.id
_entity.type
_entity.pdbx_description
1 polymer ?
#
loop_
_entity_poly.entity_id
_entity_poly.type
_entity_poly.pdbx_seq_one_letter_code
_entity_poly.pdbx_strand_id
1 'polypeptide(L)' 'MRKKINIQADSEINSVTNIWLQHLVQRIIVDQLDVSHRLQAKLLYQNIVKERKNNETNDSK' A
#
# COMPACT_ATOMS: atom_id res chain seq x y z
N MET A 1 -44.51 -0.05 13.28
CA MET A 1 -43.89 -0.32 11.97
C MET A 1 -42.38 -0.33 12.15
N ARG A 2 -41.70 -1.47 11.91
CA ARG A 2 -40.24 -1.58 12.07
C ARG A 2 -39.56 -1.33 10.72
N LYS A 3 -38.87 -0.20 10.57
CA LYS A 3 -38.05 0.06 9.38
C LYS A 3 -36.78 -0.78 9.48
N LYS A 4 -36.58 -1.70 8.53
CA LYS A 4 -35.36 -2.51 8.42
C LYS A 4 -34.26 -1.60 7.86
N ILE A 5 -33.40 -1.09 8.72
CA ILE A 5 -32.24 -0.30 8.31
C ILE A 5 -31.19 -1.32 7.85
N ASN A 6 -31.03 -1.48 6.54
CA ASN A 6 -29.95 -2.26 5.97
C ASN A 6 -28.68 -1.41 6.09
N ILE A 7 -27.93 -1.61 7.18
CA ILE A 7 -26.58 -1.07 7.26
C ILE A 7 -25.77 -1.98 6.33
N GLN A 8 -25.70 -1.59 5.06
CA GLN A 8 -24.61 -2.03 4.20
C GLN A 8 -23.36 -1.50 4.89
N ALA A 9 -22.74 -2.34 5.70
CA ALA A 9 -21.36 -2.17 6.08
C ALA A 9 -20.59 -2.38 4.78
N ASP A 10 -20.49 -1.31 3.99
CA ASP A 10 -19.67 -1.29 2.80
C ASP A 10 -18.27 -1.68 3.25
N SER A 11 -17.94 -2.92 2.93
CA SER A 11 -16.64 -3.55 3.12
C SER A 11 -15.63 -2.95 2.15
N GLU A 12 -15.69 -1.64 1.95
CA GLU A 12 -14.68 -0.85 1.27
C GLU A 12 -13.56 -0.65 2.28
N ILE A 13 -12.70 -1.65 2.38
CA ILE A 13 -11.35 -1.47 2.89
C ILE A 13 -10.77 -0.36 2.02
N ASN A 14 -10.79 0.86 2.57
CA ASN A 14 -10.47 2.08 1.87
C ASN A 14 -9.10 1.91 1.21
N SER A 15 -9.06 1.93 -0.13
CA SER A 15 -7.87 1.59 -0.92
C SER A 15 -6.66 2.42 -0.49
N VAL A 16 -6.91 3.67 -0.09
CA VAL A 16 -5.94 4.57 0.51
C VAL A 16 -5.36 3.99 1.79
N THR A 17 -6.20 3.57 2.74
CA THR A 17 -5.76 2.96 4.00
C THR A 17 -4.89 1.73 3.78
N ASN A 18 -5.21 0.91 2.77
CA ASN A 18 -4.41 -0.26 2.44
C ASN A 18 -3.00 0.12 1.94
N ILE A 19 -2.89 1.13 1.07
CA ILE A 19 -1.60 1.66 0.59
C ILE A 19 -0.78 2.23 1.76
N TRP A 20 -1.42 2.99 2.66
CA TRP A 20 -0.75 3.53 3.84
C TRP A 20 -0.24 2.42 4.77
N LEU A 21 -1.03 1.37 4.97
CA LEU A 21 -0.64 0.21 5.77
C LEU A 21 0.55 -0.52 5.15
N GLN A 22 0.54 -0.70 3.82
CA GLN A 22 1.65 -1.32 3.09
C GLN A 22 2.96 -0.52 3.24
N HIS A 23 2.91 0.80 3.11
CA HIS A 23 4.08 1.66 3.31
C HIS A 23 4.60 1.61 4.75
N LEU A 24 3.70 1.58 5.73
CA LEU A 24 4.07 1.48 7.15
C LEU A 24 4.81 0.17 7.44
N VAL A 25 4.27 -0.96 6.97
CA VAL A 25 4.89 -2.28 7.13
C VAL A 25 6.24 -2.34 6.43
N GLN A 26 6.35 -1.82 5.19
CA GLN A 26 7.62 -1.76 4.47
C GLN A 26 8.69 -0.97 5.23
N ARG A 27 8.32 0.17 5.83
CA ARG A 27 9.26 0.98 6.61
C ARG A 27 9.75 0.26 7.85
N ILE A 28 8.86 -0.38 8.60
CA ILE A 28 9.22 -1.16 9.80
C ILE A 28 10.20 -2.28 9.43
N ILE A 29 9.94 -3.04 8.36
CA ILE A 29 10.83 -4.12 7.92
C ILE A 29 12.21 -3.57 7.53
N VAL A 30 12.27 -2.48 6.77
CA VAL A 30 13.52 -1.87 6.33
C VAL A 30 14.33 -1.31 7.50
N ASP A 31 13.67 -0.71 8.48
CA ASP A 31 14.31 -0.18 9.69
C ASP A 31 14.90 -1.31 10.57
N GLN A 32 14.26 -2.49 10.60
CA GLN A 32 14.72 -3.66 11.37
C GLN A 32 15.90 -4.41 10.72
N LEU A 33 16.18 -4.21 9.43
CA LEU A 33 17.14 -5.02 8.68
C LEU A 33 18.63 -4.73 8.98
N ASP A 34 18.96 -3.85 9.93
CA ASP A 34 20.34 -3.42 10.27
C ASP A 34 21.26 -3.21 9.05
N VAL A 35 20.67 -2.64 8.00
CA VAL A 35 21.33 -2.37 6.72
C VAL A 35 21.70 -0.91 6.63
N SER A 36 22.80 -0.61 5.94
CA SER A 36 23.25 0.77 5.73
C SER A 36 22.12 1.67 5.21
N HIS A 37 22.05 2.91 5.70
CA HIS A 37 21.00 3.87 5.32
C HIS A 37 20.85 4.07 3.81
N ARG A 38 21.96 3.97 3.06
CA ARG A 38 21.94 4.02 1.59
C ARG A 38 21.16 2.85 0.98
N LEU A 39 21.28 1.66 1.56
CA LEU A 39 20.58 0.47 1.10
C LEU A 39 19.11 0.49 1.53
N GLN A 40 18.79 1.00 2.73
CA GLN A 40 17.41 1.25 3.17
C GLN A 40 16.66 2.15 2.20
N ALA A 41 17.25 3.30 1.84
CA ALA A 41 16.67 4.23 0.87
C ALA A 41 16.48 3.58 -0.51
N LYS A 42 17.46 2.78 -0.96
CA LYS A 42 17.37 2.07 -2.24
C LYS A 42 16.24 1.03 -2.27
N LEU A 43 16.05 0.29 -1.18
CA LEU A 43 14.99 -0.72 -1.04
C LEU A 43 13.59 -0.08 -1.02
N LEU A 44 13.43 1.01 -0.27
CA LEU A 44 12.18 1.78 -0.25
C LEU A 44 11.86 2.35 -1.63
N TYR A 45 12.86 2.92 -2.32
CA TYR A 45 12.66 3.53 -3.63
C TYR A 45 12.44 2.51 -4.75
N GLN A 46 13.11 1.35 -4.71
CA GLN A 46 12.91 0.29 -5.70
C GLN A 46 11.46 -0.21 -5.71
N ASN A 47 10.81 -0.36 -4.55
CA ASN A 47 9.41 -0.78 -4.49
C ASN A 47 8.49 0.26 -5.13
N ILE A 48 8.70 1.56 -4.84
CA ILE A 48 7.90 2.66 -5.40
C ILE A 48 8.06 2.74 -6.94
N VAL A 49 9.29 2.61 -7.45
CA VAL A 49 9.56 2.68 -8.90
C VAL A 49 8.98 1.46 -9.63
N LYS A 50 9.05 0.27 -9.02
CA LYS A 50 8.52 -0.97 -9.62
C LYS A 50 6.99 -0.95 -9.68
N GLU A 51 6.32 -0.37 -8.68
CA GLU A 51 4.87 -0.20 -8.67
C GLU A 51 4.38 0.77 -9.75
N ARG A 52 5.07 1.91 -9.94
CA ARG A 52 4.75 2.85 -11.04
C ARG A 52 4.88 2.21 -12.41
N LYS A 53 5.95 1.44 -12.63
CA LYS A 53 6.21 0.79 -13.92
C LYS A 53 5.16 -0.26 -14.30
N ASN A 54 4.58 -0.94 -13.31
CA ASN A 54 3.52 -1.92 -13.53
C ASN A 54 2.18 -1.27 -13.91
N ASN A 55 1.87 -0.10 -13.34
CA ASN A 55 0.64 0.63 -13.67
C ASN A 55 0.69 1.23 -15.08
N GLU A 56 1.85 1.71 -15.56
CA GLU A 56 2.01 2.23 -16.92
C GLU A 56 1.81 1.17 -18.03
N THR A 57 2.12 -0.11 -17.77
CA THR A 57 1.88 -1.20 -18.73
C THR A 57 0.42 -1.64 -18.85
N ASN A 58 -0.44 -1.30 -17.88
CA ASN A 58 -1.84 -1.72 -17.89
C ASN A 58 -2.77 -0.73 -18.62
N ASP A 59 -2.33 0.50 -18.88
CA ASP A 59 -3.10 1.54 -19.60
C ASP A 59 -2.92 1.49 -21.13
N SER A 60 -2.14 0.54 -21.66
CA SER A 60 -1.88 0.40 -23.11
C SER A 60 -2.52 -0.84 -23.76
N LYS A 61 -3.63 -1.36 -23.23
CA LYS A 61 -4.33 -2.51 -23.83
C LYS A 61 -5.82 -2.29 -24.04
#